data_AF-A0A1V3XUP9-F1
#
_entry.id   AF-A0A1V3XUP9-F1
#
_cell.length_a   1.000
_cell.length_b   1.000
_cell.length_c   1.000
_cell.angle_alpha   90.00
_cell.angle_beta   90.00
_cell.angle_gamma   90.00
#
_symmetry.space_group_name_H-M   'P 1'
#
loop_
_entity.id
_entity.type
_entity.pdbx_description
1 polymer ?
#
loop_
_entity_poly.entity_id
_entity_poly.type
_entity_poly.pdbx_seq_one_letter_code
_entity_poly.pdbx_strand_id
1 'polypeptide(L)' 'MRFAEASASGSSVMAGRKNKGAVAYRDLAQALLKHWKSGKPLPTFAVEL' A
#
# COMPACT_ATOMS: atom_id res chain seq x y z
N MET A 1 0.14 -14.69 5.30
CA MET A 1 0.46 -13.47 4.52
C MET A 1 -0.74 -13.18 3.62
N ARG A 2 -1.38 -12.00 3.67
CA ARG A 2 -2.66 -11.74 2.98
C ARG A 2 -2.56 -11.39 1.50
N PHE A 3 -1.39 -11.01 1.02
CA PHE A 3 -1.15 -10.75 -0.41
C PHE A 3 -1.28 -12.04 -1.23
N ALA A 4 -0.64 -13.11 -0.77
CA ALA A 4 -0.71 -14.42 -1.43
C ALA A 4 -2.15 -14.96 -1.51
N GLU A 5 -2.93 -14.78 -0.44
CA GLU A 5 -4.34 -15.21 -0.37
C GLU A 5 -5.22 -14.44 -1.36
N ALA A 6 -5.11 -13.11 -1.38
CA ALA A 6 -5.84 -12.26 -2.31
C ALA A 6 -5.50 -12.59 -3.78
N SER A 7 -4.21 -12.78 -4.08
CA SER A 7 -3.75 -13.19 -5.41
C SER A 7 -4.28 -14.56 -5.82
N ALA A 8 -4.26 -15.54 -4.91
CA ALA A 8 -4.76 -16.90 -5.18
C ALA A 8 -6.27 -16.95 -5.39
N SER A 9 -7.03 -16.08 -4.71
CA SER A 9 -8.49 -16.03 -4.82
C SER A 9 -9.01 -15.10 -5.93
N GLY A 10 -8.12 -14.47 -6.72
CA GLY A 10 -8.52 -13.47 -7.72
C GLY A 10 -9.20 -12.23 -7.12
N SER A 11 -8.97 -11.96 -5.83
CA SER A 11 -9.63 -10.89 -5.09
C SER A 11 -8.65 -9.77 -4.78
N SER A 12 -9.16 -8.55 -4.60
CA SER A 12 -8.30 -7.45 -4.16
C SER A 12 -7.93 -7.62 -2.69
N VAL A 13 -6.71 -7.23 -2.30
CA VAL A 13 -6.31 -7.13 -0.88
C VAL A 13 -7.23 -6.17 -0.10
N MET A 14 -7.96 -5.29 -0.81
CA MET A 14 -8.98 -4.39 -0.30
C MET A 14 -10.35 -5.04 -0.07
N ALA A 15 -10.64 -6.20 -0.67
CA ALA A 15 -11.98 -6.79 -0.78
C ALA A 15 -12.46 -7.53 0.50
N GLY A 16 -11.94 -7.20 1.67
CA GLY A 16 -12.29 -7.84 2.93
C GLY A 16 -12.16 -6.93 4.15
N ARG A 17 -12.31 -7.50 5.37
CA ARG A 17 -12.15 -6.75 6.62
C ARG A 17 -10.77 -6.08 6.72
N LYS A 18 -10.69 -5.01 7.52
CA LYS A 18 -9.46 -4.22 7.76
C LYS A 18 -8.26 -5.13 8.00
N ASN A 19 -7.25 -5.02 7.14
CA ASN A 19 -6.04 -5.84 7.17
C ASN A 19 -4.79 -5.00 6.85
N LYS A 20 -3.61 -5.51 7.22
CA LYS A 20 -2.33 -4.78 7.08
C LYS A 20 -2.00 -4.44 5.62
N GLY A 21 -2.35 -5.31 4.66
CA GLY A 21 -2.10 -5.04 3.23
C GLY A 21 -2.99 -3.92 2.68
N ALA A 22 -4.26 -3.91 3.07
CA ALA A 22 -5.18 -2.82 2.70
C ALA A 22 -4.78 -1.48 3.32
N VAL A 23 -4.20 -1.47 4.53
CA VAL A 23 -3.61 -0.27 5.13
C VAL A 23 -2.40 0.19 4.33
N ALA A 24 -1.46 -0.70 4.03
CA ALA A 24 -0.26 -0.35 3.26
C ALA A 24 -0.58 0.27 1.88
N TYR A 25 -1.56 -0.28 1.15
CA TYR A 25 -1.99 0.30 -0.12
C TYR A 25 -2.66 1.68 0.05
N ARG A 26 -3.43 1.90 1.13
CA ARG A 26 -4.00 3.23 1.43
C ARG A 26 -2.89 4.23 1.75
N ASP A 27 -1.89 3.83 2.53
CA ASP A 27 -0.77 4.70 2.90
C ASP A 27 0.05 5.10 1.66
N LEU A 28 0.29 4.14 0.76
CA LEU A 28 0.92 4.41 -0.54
C LEU A 28 0.09 5.38 -1.38
N ALA A 29 -1.23 5.17 -1.48
CA ALA A 29 -2.11 6.06 -2.24
C ALA A 29 -2.08 7.50 -1.70
N GLN A 30 -2.02 7.67 -0.38
CA GLN A 30 -1.87 8.98 0.24
C GLN A 30 -0.50 9.62 -0.04
N ALA A 31 0.58 8.82 -0.05
CA ALA A 31 1.91 9.31 -0.40
C ALA A 31 1.97 9.81 -1.86
N LEU A 32 1.38 9.05 -2.78
CA LEU A 32 1.26 9.44 -4.20
C LEU A 32 0.46 10.72 -4.38
N LEU A 33 -0.68 10.86 -3.68
CA LEU A 33 -1.49 12.07 -3.72
C LEU A 33 -0.69 13.31 -3.26
N LYS A 34 0.10 13.18 -2.20
CA LYS A 34 0.97 14.26 -1.70
C LYS A 34 2.06 14.60 -2.72
N HIS A 35 2.67 13.60 -3.33
CA HIS A 35 3.67 13.80 -4.37
C HIS A 35 3.10 14.59 -5.55
N TRP A 36 1.95 14.19 -6.08
CA TRP A 36 1.32 14.87 -7.21
C TRP A 36 0.85 16.29 -6.90
N LYS A 37 0.35 16.55 -5.68
CA LYS A 37 -0.22 17.85 -5.31
C LYS A 37 0.81 18.87 -4.85
N SER A 38 1.85 18.43 -4.14
CA SER A 38 2.81 19.35 -3.51
C SER A 38 4.26 19.08 -3.87
N GLY A 39 4.52 18.18 -4.82
CA GLY A 39 5.88 17.79 -5.20
C GLY A 39 6.65 17.05 -4.10
N LYS A 40 5.98 16.63 -3.02
CA LYS A 40 6.65 16.00 -1.87
C LYS A 40 7.37 14.73 -2.33
N PRO A 41 8.65 14.50 -1.99
CA PRO A 41 9.34 13.27 -2.34
C PRO A 41 8.59 12.04 -1.85
N LEU A 42 8.47 11.03 -2.70
CA LEU A 42 7.84 9.77 -2.33
C LEU A 42 8.75 9.04 -1.33
N PRO A 43 8.24 8.58 -0.17
CA PRO A 43 9.06 7.84 0.78
C PRO A 43 9.57 6.55 0.13
N THR A 44 10.89 6.35 0.19
CA THR A 44 11.54 5.12 -0.25
C THR A 44 11.86 4.25 0.95
N PHE A 45 11.87 2.94 0.74
CA PHE A 45 12.35 2.01 1.75
C PHE A 45 13.88 2.00 1.70
N ALA A 46 14.52 2.50 2.75
CA ALA A 46 15.95 2.31 2.99
C ALA A 46 16.10 1.41 4.22
N VAL A 47 16.86 0.33 4.08
CA VAL A 47 17.36 -0.43 5.24
C VAL A 47 18.56 0.34 5.74
N GLU A 48 18.48 0.93 6.94
CA GLU A 48 19.71 1.25 7.66
C GLU A 48 20.32 -0.10 8.08
N LEU A 49 21.50 -0.38 7.54
CA LEU A 49 22.30 -1.58 7.81
C LEU A 49 22.90 -1.54 9.21
#